data_AF-A0A956CIE9-F1
#
_entry.id   AF-A0A956CIE9-F1
#
_cell.length_a   1.000
_cell.length_b   1.000
_cell.length_c   1.000
_cell.angle_alpha   90.00
_cell.angle_beta   90.00
_cell.angle_gamma   90.00
#
_symmetry.space_group_name_H-M   'P 1'
#
loop_
_entity.id
_entity.type
_entity.pdbx_description
1 polymer ?
#
loop_
_entity_poly.entity_id
_entity_poly.type
_entity_poly.pdbx_seq_one_letter_code
_entity_poly.pdbx_strand_id
1 'polypeptide(L)'
;MSRFLALSALLLATACHSAGLYGHARTYEPLSDEATATASAKEYDPVMAQRQPDKWKNKPVKLFGVVVTRQEGPGGAADLKLSVRTLEPRNLCESSDEDSCRVTVSDHEHAIVHALVKLNGEDDIGKLSVGAGSLLRVVGTIRDDVDPNDGSPMVRVSYYRHWPRGYYVTTKDRATMRR
;
A
#
# COMPACT_ATOMS: atom_id res chain seq x y z
N MET A 1 -38.45 -28.41 42.51
CA MET A 1 -38.71 -28.25 41.05
C MET A 1 -38.62 -26.77 40.71
N SER A 2 -38.29 -26.41 39.45
CA SER A 2 -37.80 -25.10 38.91
C SER A 2 -36.28 -24.99 38.97
N ARG A 3 -35.47 -25.47 38.01
CA ARG A 3 -35.43 -25.37 36.55
C ARG A 3 -35.26 -23.92 36.01
N PHE A 4 -33.98 -23.60 35.79
CA PHE A 4 -33.40 -22.86 34.65
C PHE A 4 -34.06 -21.55 34.20
N LEU A 5 -33.38 -20.43 34.47
CA LEU A 5 -33.40 -19.27 33.59
C LEU A 5 -31.95 -18.97 33.20
N ALA A 6 -31.64 -19.43 31.98
CA ALA A 6 -30.35 -19.26 31.32
C ALA A 6 -30.10 -17.76 31.06
N LEU A 7 -28.98 -17.27 31.59
CA LEU A 7 -28.42 -15.97 31.22
C LEU A 7 -27.84 -16.12 29.82
N SER A 8 -28.63 -15.85 28.79
CA SER A 8 -28.18 -15.80 27.40
C SER A 8 -27.16 -14.68 27.24
N ALA A 9 -25.89 -15.08 27.18
CA ALA A 9 -24.76 -14.23 26.87
C ALA A 9 -24.97 -13.56 25.50
N LEU A 10 -25.12 -12.25 25.54
CA LEU A 10 -25.21 -11.36 24.39
C LEU A 10 -23.82 -11.25 23.74
N LEU A 11 -23.47 -12.24 22.90
CA LEU A 11 -22.34 -12.16 21.97
C LEU A 11 -22.69 -11.14 20.87
N LEU A 12 -22.52 -9.86 21.20
CA LEU A 12 -22.37 -8.79 20.22
C LEU A 12 -21.05 -9.01 19.49
N ALA A 13 -21.09 -9.85 18.46
CA ALA A 13 -20.05 -9.88 17.44
C ALA A 13 -20.04 -8.51 16.77
N THR A 14 -19.08 -7.67 17.16
CA THR A 14 -18.65 -6.54 16.35
C THR A 14 -18.14 -7.12 15.02
N ALA A 15 -19.02 -7.18 14.03
CA ALA A 15 -18.62 -7.43 12.66
C ALA A 15 -17.79 -6.22 12.21
N CYS A 16 -16.49 -6.25 12.50
CA CYS A 16 -15.53 -5.36 11.88
C CYS A 16 -15.65 -5.64 10.37
N HIS A 17 -16.33 -4.75 9.65
CA HIS A 17 -16.31 -4.71 8.19
C HIS A 17 -14.87 -4.39 7.81
N SER A 18 -14.05 -5.43 7.65
CA SER A 18 -12.74 -5.30 7.04
C SER A 18 -12.97 -5.16 5.55
N ALA A 19 -12.42 -4.13 4.92
CA ALA A 19 -12.46 -3.87 3.48
C ALA A 19 -11.79 -4.97 2.62
N GLY A 20 -11.51 -6.15 3.21
CA GLY A 20 -10.83 -7.27 2.59
C GLY A 20 -9.36 -6.98 2.27
N LEU A 21 -8.69 -7.99 1.72
CA LEU A 21 -7.27 -7.90 1.34
C LEU A 21 -6.98 -6.70 0.41
N TYR A 22 -7.92 -6.38 -0.48
CA TYR A 22 -7.77 -5.32 -1.49
C TYR A 22 -8.44 -3.99 -1.15
N GLY A 23 -9.01 -3.83 0.05
CA GLY A 23 -9.45 -2.52 0.52
C GLY A 23 -10.66 -1.97 -0.23
N HIS A 24 -11.61 -2.83 -0.57
CA HIS A 24 -12.89 -2.44 -1.15
C HIS A 24 -13.72 -1.70 -0.11
N ALA A 25 -13.65 -0.39 -0.17
CA ALA A 25 -14.34 0.55 0.72
C ALA A 25 -14.45 1.91 0.05
N ARG A 26 -15.46 2.71 0.42
CA ARG A 26 -15.63 4.07 -0.13
C ARG A 26 -14.50 5.02 0.26
N THR A 27 -13.95 4.81 1.45
CA THR A 27 -12.80 5.54 1.99
C THR A 27 -11.69 4.53 2.20
N TYR A 28 -10.45 4.91 1.89
CA TYR A 28 -9.32 4.03 2.15
C TYR A 28 -9.23 3.65 3.63
N GLU A 29 -9.17 2.35 3.90
CA GLU A 29 -8.99 1.83 5.25
C GLU A 29 -7.74 0.92 5.28
N PRO A 30 -6.75 1.26 6.12
CA PRO A 30 -5.59 0.41 6.32
C PRO A 30 -5.98 -0.89 7.03
N LEU A 31 -5.30 -1.99 6.70
CA LEU A 31 -5.39 -3.22 7.50
C LEU A 31 -4.80 -2.98 8.90
N SER A 32 -5.07 -3.87 9.87
CA SER A 32 -4.58 -3.71 11.24
C SER A 32 -3.05 -3.72 11.35
N ASP A 33 -2.40 -4.58 10.57
CA ASP A 33 -0.95 -4.65 10.45
C ASP A 33 -0.39 -3.42 9.71
N GLU A 34 -1.07 -2.94 8.68
CA GLU A 34 -0.74 -1.69 8.00
C GLU A 34 -0.83 -0.48 8.93
N ALA A 35 -1.90 -0.37 9.72
CA ALA A 35 -2.10 0.70 10.68
C ALA A 35 -0.97 0.70 11.72
N THR A 36 -0.59 -0.49 12.19
CA THR A 36 0.54 -0.67 13.11
C THR A 36 1.86 -0.24 12.47
N ALA A 37 2.14 -0.70 11.24
CA ALA A 37 3.36 -0.37 10.52
C ALA A 37 3.47 1.12 10.18
N THR A 38 2.34 1.78 9.89
CA THR A 38 2.31 3.18 9.44
C THR A 38 2.22 4.21 10.59
N ALA A 39 2.00 3.77 11.83
CA ALA A 39 1.75 4.64 12.98
C ALA A 39 2.87 5.66 13.25
N SER A 40 4.13 5.24 13.09
CA SER A 40 5.32 6.10 13.30
C SER A 40 5.97 6.58 11.99
N ALA A 41 5.48 6.10 10.84
CA ALA A 41 6.07 6.40 9.53
C ALA A 41 5.49 7.69 8.94
N LYS A 42 6.37 8.54 8.42
CA LYS A 42 6.02 9.80 7.77
C LYS A 42 5.66 9.57 6.30
N GLU A 43 4.62 10.22 5.79
CA GLU A 43 4.33 10.15 4.35
C GLU A 43 5.52 10.72 3.57
N TYR A 44 6.01 9.97 2.56
CA TYR A 44 7.16 10.36 1.77
C TYR A 44 6.85 11.60 0.93
N ASP A 45 7.68 12.62 1.08
CA ASP A 45 7.64 13.83 0.28
C ASP A 45 8.98 13.95 -0.47
N PRO A 46 9.01 13.71 -1.79
CA PRO A 46 10.24 13.67 -2.56
C PRO A 46 10.95 15.03 -2.61
N VAL A 47 10.19 16.13 -2.64
CA VAL A 47 10.74 17.49 -2.67
C VAL A 47 11.44 17.79 -1.35
N MET A 48 10.80 17.45 -0.24
CA MET A 48 11.36 17.69 1.08
C MET A 48 12.49 16.70 1.42
N ALA A 49 12.43 15.46 0.92
CA ALA A 49 13.52 14.49 1.06
C ALA A 49 14.80 14.97 0.37
N GLN A 50 14.67 15.55 -0.83
CA GLN A 50 15.80 16.14 -1.54
C GLN A 50 16.33 17.41 -0.86
N ARG A 51 15.44 18.28 -0.37
CA ARG A 51 15.84 19.56 0.25
C ARG A 51 16.41 19.42 1.65
N GLN A 52 16.00 18.41 2.41
CA GLN A 52 16.36 18.23 3.83
C GLN A 52 16.75 16.77 4.11
N PRO A 53 17.75 16.20 3.42
CA PRO A 53 18.06 14.78 3.48
C PRO A 53 18.29 14.27 4.91
N ASP A 54 18.93 15.06 5.78
CA ASP A 54 19.18 14.69 7.18
C ASP A 54 17.90 14.47 8.00
N LYS A 55 16.77 15.07 7.59
CA LYS A 55 15.47 14.88 8.25
C LYS A 55 14.71 13.66 7.76
N TRP A 56 15.13 13.05 6.65
CA TRP A 56 14.45 11.92 6.01
C TRP A 56 15.28 10.65 6.02
N LYS A 57 16.60 10.79 5.96
CA LYS A 57 17.57 9.72 6.09
C LYS A 57 17.38 8.96 7.40
N ASN A 58 17.41 7.64 7.31
CA ASN A 58 17.21 6.71 8.41
C ASN A 58 15.88 6.91 9.17
N LYS A 59 14.89 7.59 8.56
CA LYS A 59 13.55 7.74 9.13
C LYS A 59 12.57 6.79 8.45
N PRO A 60 11.60 6.25 9.22
CA PRO A 60 10.53 5.46 8.63
C PRO A 60 9.65 6.36 7.76
N VAL A 61 9.51 5.97 6.51
CA VAL A 61 8.62 6.61 5.54
C VAL A 61 7.57 5.62 5.08
N LYS A 62 6.44 6.16 4.64
CA LYS A 62 5.37 5.42 3.99
C LYS A 62 4.99 6.10 2.69
N LEU A 63 4.73 5.30 1.65
CA LEU A 63 4.31 5.80 0.33
C LEU A 63 3.39 4.80 -0.37
N PHE A 64 2.66 5.28 -1.37
CA PHE A 64 2.05 4.43 -2.38
C PHE A 64 2.91 4.47 -3.64
N GLY A 65 3.14 3.32 -4.27
CA GLY A 65 3.97 3.22 -5.46
C GLY A 65 3.42 2.18 -6.44
N VAL A 66 3.33 2.55 -7.71
CA VAL A 66 3.04 1.61 -8.79
C VAL A 66 4.37 1.04 -9.30
N VAL A 67 4.48 -0.28 -9.37
CA VAL A 67 5.68 -0.95 -9.86
C VAL A 67 5.86 -0.65 -11.34
N VAL A 68 7.01 -0.07 -11.69
CA VAL A 68 7.45 0.15 -13.07
C VAL A 68 8.22 -1.09 -13.55
N THR A 69 9.19 -1.53 -12.75
CA THR A 69 9.99 -2.74 -13.01
C THR A 69 10.25 -3.50 -11.71
N ARG A 70 10.39 -4.82 -11.84
CA ARG A 70 10.86 -5.72 -10.79
C ARG A 70 12.16 -6.38 -11.26
N GLN A 71 13.17 -6.38 -10.41
CA GLN A 71 14.46 -7.02 -10.64
C GLN A 71 14.85 -7.85 -9.41
N GLU A 72 15.79 -8.77 -9.59
CA GLU A 72 16.40 -9.48 -8.47
C GLU A 72 17.30 -8.51 -7.70
N GLY A 73 17.03 -8.37 -6.41
CA GLY A 73 17.82 -7.59 -5.46
C GLY A 73 18.74 -8.47 -4.62
N PRO A 74 19.60 -7.86 -3.80
CA PRO A 74 20.54 -8.58 -2.94
C PRO A 74 19.80 -9.43 -1.89
N GLY A 75 20.36 -10.61 -1.60
CA GLY A 75 19.88 -11.48 -0.52
C GLY A 75 18.49 -12.06 -0.74
N GLY A 76 18.09 -12.25 -2.01
CA GLY A 76 16.77 -12.78 -2.39
C GLY A 76 15.63 -11.79 -2.21
N ALA A 77 15.92 -10.50 -2.00
CA ALA A 77 14.91 -9.45 -2.05
C ALA A 77 14.55 -9.14 -3.51
N ALA A 78 13.36 -8.61 -3.75
CA ALA A 78 13.00 -7.96 -5.00
C ALA A 78 13.42 -6.48 -4.93
N ASP A 79 14.10 -6.00 -5.97
CA ASP A 79 14.27 -4.57 -6.22
C ASP A 79 13.11 -4.08 -7.10
N LEU A 80 12.27 -3.23 -6.53
CA LEU A 80 11.11 -2.66 -7.20
C LEU A 80 11.37 -1.18 -7.50
N LYS A 81 11.38 -0.83 -8.78
CA LYS A 81 11.30 0.57 -9.19
C LYS A 81 9.85 1.02 -9.10
N LEU A 82 9.58 1.97 -8.21
CA LEU A 82 8.23 2.46 -7.90
C LEU A 82 8.01 3.87 -8.43
N SER A 83 6.91 4.02 -9.15
CA SER A 83 6.29 5.30 -9.51
C SER A 83 5.43 5.77 -8.35
N VAL A 84 5.93 6.72 -7.55
CA VAL A 84 5.27 7.20 -6.32
C VAL A 84 3.99 7.95 -6.64
N ARG A 85 2.89 7.57 -5.98
CA ARG A 85 1.55 8.11 -6.16
C ARG A 85 0.98 8.68 -4.87
N THR A 86 0.03 9.60 -4.99
CA THR A 86 -0.76 10.10 -3.87
C THR A 86 -2.04 9.30 -3.74
N LEU A 87 -2.37 8.87 -2.51
CA LEU A 87 -3.65 8.24 -2.21
C LEU A 87 -4.79 9.26 -2.26
N GLU A 88 -5.89 8.91 -2.91
CA GLU A 88 -7.13 9.68 -2.82
C GLU A 88 -7.89 9.32 -1.53
N PRO A 89 -8.40 10.31 -0.76
CA PRO A 89 -9.16 10.01 0.46
C PRO A 89 -10.43 9.20 0.20
N ARG A 90 -11.07 9.40 -0.95
CA ARG A 90 -12.25 8.65 -1.40
C ARG A 90 -11.92 7.84 -2.63
N ASN A 91 -12.21 6.55 -2.53
CA ASN A 91 -12.03 5.59 -3.59
C ASN A 91 -13.11 5.77 -4.67
N LEU A 92 -12.77 5.37 -5.90
CA LEU A 92 -13.73 5.30 -6.98
C LEU A 92 -14.45 3.95 -6.96
N CYS A 93 -15.75 3.98 -7.23
CA CYS A 93 -16.64 2.83 -7.25
C CYS A 93 -17.28 2.68 -8.64
N GLU A 94 -17.44 1.44 -9.11
CA GLU A 94 -18.15 1.16 -10.38
C GLU A 94 -19.67 1.30 -10.22
N SER A 95 -20.21 0.93 -9.05
CA SER A 95 -21.62 1.05 -8.67
C SER A 95 -21.79 1.83 -7.37
N SER A 96 -23.00 1.81 -6.80
CA SER A 96 -23.28 2.32 -5.45
C SER A 96 -22.80 1.40 -4.33
N ASP A 97 -22.46 0.16 -4.68
CA ASP A 97 -22.09 -0.91 -3.75
C ASP A 97 -20.63 -0.76 -3.34
N GLU A 98 -20.35 -1.00 -2.06
CA GLU A 98 -19.04 -0.74 -1.46
C GLU A 98 -17.95 -1.70 -1.95
N ASP A 99 -18.34 -2.92 -2.31
CA ASP A 99 -17.46 -3.94 -2.90
C ASP A 99 -16.95 -3.56 -4.29
N SER A 100 -17.62 -2.63 -4.98
CA SER A 100 -17.18 -2.08 -6.27
C SER A 100 -16.13 -0.97 -6.14
N CYS A 101 -15.91 -0.46 -4.92
CA CYS A 101 -14.94 0.60 -4.65
C CYS A 101 -13.52 0.04 -4.65
N ARG A 102 -12.59 0.74 -5.29
CA ARG A 102 -11.18 0.31 -5.39
C ARG A 102 -10.25 1.40 -4.91
N VAL A 103 -9.16 0.98 -4.26
CA VAL A 103 -8.08 1.89 -3.84
C VAL A 103 -7.71 2.79 -4.99
N THR A 104 -7.80 4.10 -4.78
CA THR A 104 -7.59 5.10 -5.81
C THR A 104 -6.33 5.91 -5.53
N VAL A 105 -5.44 5.98 -6.52
CA VAL A 105 -4.21 6.78 -6.45
C VAL A 105 -4.14 7.79 -7.58
N SER A 106 -3.23 8.76 -7.47
CA SER A 106 -3.00 9.75 -8.53
C SER A 106 -2.60 9.10 -9.86
N ASP A 107 -3.18 9.61 -10.96
CA ASP A 107 -2.76 9.22 -12.32
C ASP A 107 -1.36 9.75 -12.67
N HIS A 108 -0.92 10.81 -11.98
CA HIS A 108 0.40 11.40 -12.15
C HIS A 108 1.42 10.77 -11.20
N GLU A 109 2.63 10.58 -11.70
CA GLU A 109 3.82 10.21 -10.91
C GLU A 109 4.38 11.45 -10.20
N HIS A 110 4.72 11.31 -8.92
CA HIS A 110 5.33 12.38 -8.13
C HIS A 110 6.84 12.20 -7.94
N ALA A 111 7.33 10.96 -7.99
CA ALA A 111 8.75 10.62 -7.91
C ALA A 111 8.99 9.17 -8.34
N ILE A 112 10.26 8.84 -8.57
CA ILE A 112 10.77 7.48 -8.65
C ILE A 112 11.52 7.15 -7.36
N VAL A 113 11.29 5.96 -6.83
CA VAL A 113 12.10 5.38 -5.75
C VAL A 113 12.36 3.90 -6.03
N HIS A 114 13.46 3.37 -5.53
CA HIS A 114 13.71 1.94 -5.50
C HIS A 114 13.32 1.39 -4.13
N ALA A 115 12.66 0.24 -4.11
CA ALA A 115 12.23 -0.43 -2.88
C ALA A 115 12.80 -1.85 -2.85
N LEU A 116 13.63 -2.13 -1.86
CA LEU A 116 14.12 -3.48 -1.58
C LEU A 116 13.12 -4.18 -0.68
N VAL A 117 12.42 -5.17 -1.22
CA VAL A 117 11.30 -5.85 -0.57
C VAL A 117 11.57 -7.35 -0.48
N LYS A 118 11.42 -7.92 0.73
CA LYS A 118 11.29 -9.37 0.87
C LYS A 118 9.84 -9.73 0.62
N LEU A 119 9.55 -10.27 -0.56
CA LEU A 119 8.19 -10.66 -0.95
C LEU A 119 7.78 -11.96 -0.25
N ASN A 120 6.52 -12.04 0.13
CA ASN A 120 5.88 -13.28 0.53
C ASN A 120 5.74 -14.21 -0.68
N GLY A 121 5.67 -15.53 -0.47
CA GLY A 121 5.67 -16.50 -1.57
C GLY A 121 4.57 -16.27 -2.62
N GLU A 122 3.36 -15.91 -2.18
CA GLU A 122 2.21 -15.61 -3.06
C GLU A 122 2.38 -14.32 -3.87
N ASP A 123 3.15 -13.37 -3.34
CA ASP A 123 3.49 -12.11 -4.00
C ASP A 123 4.75 -12.22 -4.88
N ASP A 124 5.57 -13.25 -4.66
CA ASP A 124 6.82 -13.44 -5.41
C ASP A 124 6.57 -14.24 -6.70
N ILE A 125 5.68 -15.23 -6.65
CA ILE A 125 5.41 -16.18 -7.74
C ILE A 125 3.90 -16.35 -7.94
N GLY A 126 3.46 -16.31 -9.20
CA GLY A 126 2.08 -16.63 -9.59
C GLY A 126 1.40 -15.53 -10.40
N LYS A 127 0.13 -15.76 -10.75
CA LYS A 127 -0.65 -14.86 -11.62
C LYS A 127 -0.89 -13.49 -10.99
N LEU A 128 -1.03 -13.46 -9.66
CA LEU A 128 -1.26 -12.25 -8.87
C LEU A 128 0.02 -11.80 -8.16
N SER A 129 1.21 -12.22 -8.63
CA SER A 129 2.48 -11.79 -8.04
C SER A 129 2.75 -10.31 -8.30
N VAL A 130 3.64 -9.74 -7.49
CA VAL A 130 4.15 -8.38 -7.66
C VAL A 130 4.93 -8.30 -8.97
N GLY A 131 4.46 -7.42 -9.84
CA GLY A 131 5.07 -7.14 -11.14
C GLY A 131 4.68 -5.76 -11.65
N ALA A 132 5.10 -5.43 -12.86
CA ALA A 132 4.82 -4.14 -13.47
C ALA A 132 3.30 -3.84 -13.49
N GLY A 133 2.94 -2.66 -12.99
CA GLY A 133 1.56 -2.20 -12.86
C GLY A 133 0.87 -2.60 -11.56
N SER A 134 1.46 -3.42 -10.69
CA SER A 134 0.96 -3.64 -9.33
C SER A 134 1.09 -2.35 -8.50
N LEU A 135 0.15 -2.11 -7.58
CA LEU A 135 0.25 -1.06 -6.58
C LEU A 135 0.76 -1.65 -5.27
N LEU A 136 1.66 -0.93 -4.60
CA LEU A 136 2.08 -1.24 -3.25
C LEU A 136 1.87 -0.04 -2.32
N ARG A 137 1.42 -0.34 -1.11
CA ARG A 137 1.59 0.52 0.07
C ARG A 137 2.85 0.05 0.76
N VAL A 138 3.87 0.89 0.77
CA VAL A 138 5.19 0.56 1.31
C VAL A 138 5.43 1.34 2.59
N VAL A 139 5.98 0.66 3.60
CA VAL A 139 6.61 1.29 4.76
C VAL A 139 8.04 0.78 4.85
N GLY A 140 8.98 1.70 4.99
CA GLY A 140 10.39 1.35 5.05
C GLY A 140 11.26 2.51 5.49
N THR A 141 12.56 2.32 5.43
CA THR A 141 13.53 3.35 5.80
C THR A 141 14.35 3.76 4.57
N ILE A 142 14.44 5.06 4.32
CA ILE A 142 15.36 5.62 3.32
C ILE A 142 16.76 5.56 3.92
N ARG A 143 17.70 4.85 3.28
CA ARG A 143 19.10 4.88 3.74
C ARG A 143 19.95 5.74 2.81
N ASP A 144 21.25 5.66 3.01
CA ASP A 144 22.24 6.38 2.20
C ASP A 144 22.48 5.76 0.83
N ASP A 145 21.91 4.59 0.58
CA ASP A 145 22.00 3.95 -0.72
C ASP A 145 21.06 4.62 -1.72
N VAL A 146 21.59 4.81 -2.92
CA VAL A 146 20.85 5.19 -4.12
C VAL A 146 21.01 4.08 -5.14
N ASP A 147 20.04 3.93 -6.04
CA ASP A 147 20.17 3.00 -7.15
C ASP A 147 21.40 3.39 -8.00
N PRO A 148 22.32 2.45 -8.29
CA PRO A 148 23.55 2.77 -9.01
C PRO A 148 23.33 3.12 -10.49
N ASN A 149 22.17 2.79 -11.06
CA ASN A 149 21.87 3.03 -12.48
C ASN A 149 21.24 4.40 -12.71
N ASP A 150 20.34 4.84 -11.82
CA ASP A 150 19.59 6.09 -12.00
C ASP A 150 19.68 7.09 -10.83
N GLY A 151 20.36 6.74 -9.74
CA GLY A 151 20.59 7.62 -8.59
C GLY A 151 19.34 7.86 -7.72
N SER A 152 18.25 7.12 -7.95
CA SER A 152 17.02 7.27 -7.16
C SER A 152 17.21 6.77 -5.72
N PRO A 153 16.49 7.34 -4.74
CA PRO A 153 16.57 6.89 -3.36
C PRO A 153 16.17 5.42 -3.20
N MET A 154 16.90 4.67 -2.36
CA MET A 154 16.52 3.31 -1.98
C MET A 154 15.79 3.27 -0.64
N VAL A 155 14.68 2.54 -0.61
CA VAL A 155 13.87 2.28 0.57
C VAL A 155 14.03 0.81 0.95
N ARG A 156 14.52 0.54 2.16
CA ARG A 156 14.50 -0.82 2.72
C ARG A 156 13.16 -1.06 3.38
N VAL A 157 12.37 -1.95 2.79
CA VAL A 157 10.98 -2.15 3.18
C VAL A 157 10.88 -3.07 4.38
N SER A 158 10.11 -2.62 5.39
CA SER A 158 9.79 -3.40 6.59
C SER A 158 8.35 -3.93 6.56
N TYR A 159 7.48 -3.29 5.80
CA TYR A 159 6.10 -3.71 5.59
C TYR A 159 5.65 -3.30 4.18
N TYR A 160 4.87 -4.16 3.53
CA TYR A 160 4.15 -3.78 2.34
C TYR A 160 2.76 -4.40 2.32
N ARG A 161 1.84 -3.74 1.62
CA ARG A 161 0.58 -4.31 1.15
C ARG A 161 0.52 -4.20 -0.36
N HIS A 162 -0.02 -5.23 -1.00
CA HIS A 162 0.00 -5.39 -2.45
C HIS A 162 -1.42 -5.42 -3.03
N TRP A 163 -1.60 -4.72 -4.15
CA TRP A 163 -2.73 -4.86 -5.05
C TRP A 163 -2.21 -5.27 -6.42
N PRO A 164 -2.62 -6.45 -6.93
CA PRO A 164 -2.25 -6.88 -8.27
C PRO A 164 -2.74 -5.88 -9.32
N ARG A 165 -2.13 -5.93 -10.50
CA ARG A 165 -2.56 -5.09 -11.62
C ARG A 165 -4.07 -5.24 -11.88
N GLY A 166 -4.78 -4.12 -11.88
CA GLY A 166 -6.24 -4.05 -12.09
C GLY A 166 -7.09 -4.10 -10.81
N TYR A 167 -6.49 -4.31 -9.64
CA TYR A 167 -7.18 -4.33 -8.34
C TYR A 167 -7.26 -2.95 -7.66
N TYR A 168 -6.64 -1.94 -8.26
CA TYR A 168 -6.73 -0.54 -7.88
C TYR A 168 -7.02 0.29 -9.15
N VAL A 169 -7.35 1.56 -8.96
CA VAL A 169 -7.63 2.50 -10.06
C VAL A 169 -6.88 3.80 -9.87
N THR A 170 -6.81 4.63 -10.92
CA THR A 170 -6.22 5.96 -10.83
C THR A 170 -7.27 7.06 -10.93
N THR A 171 -6.89 8.29 -10.62
CA THR A 171 -7.76 9.46 -10.81
C THR A 171 -8.21 9.67 -12.26
N LYS A 172 -7.58 9.01 -13.24
CA LYS A 172 -8.02 9.02 -14.64
C LYS A 172 -9.34 8.31 -14.86
N ASP A 173 -9.67 7.32 -14.01
CA ASP A 173 -10.90 6.54 -14.10
C ASP A 173 -12.14 7.30 -13.59
N ARG A 174 -11.97 8.55 -13.10
CA ARG A 174 -13.08 9.43 -12.67
C ARG A 174 -14.11 9.70 -13.77
N ALA A 175 -13.75 9.56 -15.05
CA ALA A 175 -14.68 9.74 -16.16
C ALA A 175 -15.69 8.58 -16.29
N THR A 176 -15.35 7.40 -15.79
CA THR A 176 -16.15 6.17 -15.93
C THR A 176 -16.61 5.59 -14.60
N MET A 177 -16.11 6.12 -13.47
CA MET A 177 -16.43 5.66 -12.11
C MET A 177 -16.98 6.80 -11.23
N ARG A 178 -17.57 6.43 -10.09
CA ARG A 178 -18.24 7.34 -9.15
C ARG A 178 -17.44 7.48 -7.86
N ARG A 179 -17.72 8.52 -7.07
CA ARG A 179 -17.15 8.75 -5.73
C ARG A 179 -18.15 8.51 -4.63
#